data_AF-A0A8T1HAW0-F1
#
_entry.id   AF-A0A8T1HAW0-F1
#
_cell.length_a   1.000
_cell.length_b   1.000
_cell.length_c   1.000
_cell.angle_alpha   90.00
_cell.angle_beta   90.00
_cell.angle_gamma   90.00
#
_symmetry.space_group_name_H-M   'P 1'
#
loop_
_entity.id
_entity.type
_entity.pdbx_description
1 polymer ?
#
loop_
_entity_poly.entity_id
_entity_poly.type
_entity_poly.pdbx_seq_one_letter_code
_entity_poly.pdbx_strand_id
1 'polypeptide(L)'
;RPAFGYTAVRRTHMKQLAGIKGYGSEQMNNAPTLIGETGIPFNMHGGKAFRSGDFSAQVGALDNTISCLEASLVSFTLWCYTSDNCNGYGDQWNLEDLSLISMHKPIRSGAQLSVPERDSCARAVQAFARPYAARIAGTPLKSEFILDRVEFVSDPTKSNEAAMHPTEVFVLQLLPQRLLSRDVRWTILRPVALWLGHSELSA
;
A
#
# COMPACT_ATOMS: atom_id res chain seq x y z
N ARG A 1 -5.94 -23.00 -10.46
CA ARG A 1 -6.77 -23.73 -9.46
C ARG A 1 -7.36 -22.70 -8.52
N PRO A 2 -8.66 -22.79 -8.16
CA PRO A 2 -9.25 -21.86 -7.21
C PRO A 2 -8.58 -22.00 -5.84
N ALA A 3 -8.45 -20.88 -5.12
CA ALA A 3 -7.90 -20.81 -3.77
C ALA A 3 -9.00 -20.32 -2.82
N PHE A 4 -9.14 -20.99 -1.68
CA PHE A 4 -10.19 -20.70 -0.70
C PHE A 4 -9.60 -20.37 0.67
N GLY A 5 -10.21 -19.40 1.34
CA GLY A 5 -9.73 -18.90 2.63
C GLY A 5 -8.54 -17.94 2.48
N TYR A 6 -8.42 -17.05 3.46
CA TYR A 6 -7.47 -15.93 3.45
C TYR A 6 -6.04 -16.37 3.13
N THR A 7 -5.53 -17.40 3.80
CA THR A 7 -4.15 -17.87 3.64
C THR A 7 -3.85 -18.41 2.24
N ALA A 8 -4.77 -19.18 1.65
CA ALA A 8 -4.55 -19.76 0.33
C ALA A 8 -4.70 -18.69 -0.77
N VAL A 9 -5.66 -17.77 -0.61
CA VAL A 9 -5.84 -16.62 -1.50
C VAL A 9 -4.60 -15.74 -1.50
N ARG A 10 -4.11 -15.32 -0.33
CA ARG A 10 -2.89 -14.52 -0.20
C ARG A 10 -1.67 -15.20 -0.83
N ARG A 11 -1.45 -16.48 -0.53
CA ARG A 11 -0.36 -17.27 -1.11
C ARG A 11 -0.44 -17.32 -2.64
N THR A 12 -1.65 -17.49 -3.17
CA THR A 12 -1.87 -17.56 -4.62
C THR A 12 -1.64 -16.21 -5.28
N HIS A 13 -2.15 -15.13 -4.68
CA HIS A 13 -1.97 -13.77 -5.18
C HIS A 13 -0.48 -13.36 -5.20
N MET A 14 0.24 -13.60 -4.11
CA MET A 14 1.69 -13.37 -4.03
C MET A 14 2.45 -14.18 -5.09
N LYS A 15 2.09 -15.44 -5.30
CA LYS A 15 2.72 -16.27 -6.35
C LYS A 15 2.48 -15.70 -7.76
N GLN A 16 1.29 -15.18 -8.03
CA GLN A 16 0.95 -14.59 -9.33
C GLN A 16 1.77 -13.31 -9.58
N LEU A 17 1.86 -12.42 -8.59
CA LEU A 17 2.64 -11.18 -8.69
C LEU A 17 4.15 -11.46 -8.81
N ALA A 18 4.68 -12.41 -8.04
CA ALA A 18 6.06 -12.87 -8.18
C ALA A 18 6.34 -13.45 -9.58
N GLY A 19 5.35 -14.10 -10.20
CA GLY A 19 5.44 -14.57 -11.59
C GLY A 19 5.61 -13.43 -12.60
N ILE A 20 4.93 -12.30 -12.41
CA ILE A 20 5.08 -11.11 -13.28
C ILE A 20 6.52 -10.57 -13.20
N LYS A 21 7.06 -10.46 -11.98
CA LYS A 21 8.48 -10.10 -11.77
C LYS A 21 9.44 -11.09 -12.41
N GLY A 22 9.15 -12.39 -12.27
CA GLY A 22 9.90 -13.48 -12.90
C GLY A 22 10.03 -13.29 -14.42
N TYR A 23 8.93 -12.91 -15.07
CA TYR A 23 8.93 -12.61 -16.51
C TYR A 23 9.90 -11.49 -16.88
N GLY A 24 9.93 -10.39 -16.10
CA GLY A 24 10.91 -9.31 -16.30
C GLY A 24 12.36 -9.80 -16.18
N SER A 25 12.62 -10.70 -15.23
CA SER A 25 13.95 -11.29 -15.04
C SER A 25 14.37 -12.23 -16.17
N GLU A 26 13.47 -13.12 -16.59
CA GLU A 26 13.77 -14.24 -17.48
C GLU A 26 13.65 -13.85 -18.97
N GLN A 27 12.72 -12.96 -19.31
CA GLN A 27 12.33 -12.68 -20.69
C GLN A 27 12.61 -11.23 -21.12
N MET A 28 13.02 -10.36 -20.19
CA MET A 28 13.25 -8.93 -20.47
C MET A 28 14.63 -8.43 -20.02
N ASN A 29 15.67 -9.27 -20.14
CA ASN A 29 17.05 -8.92 -19.80
C ASN A 29 17.19 -8.32 -18.38
N ASN A 30 16.52 -8.94 -17.41
CA ASN A 30 16.52 -8.48 -16.02
C ASN A 30 16.01 -7.04 -15.82
N ALA A 31 15.01 -6.63 -16.61
CA ALA A 31 14.38 -5.33 -16.47
C ALA A 31 13.61 -5.19 -15.14
N PRO A 32 13.62 -3.99 -14.51
CA PRO A 32 12.74 -3.69 -13.39
C PRO A 32 11.26 -3.87 -13.74
N THR A 33 10.47 -4.28 -12.76
CA THR A 33 9.02 -4.50 -12.93
C THR A 33 8.23 -3.40 -12.23
N LEU A 34 7.34 -2.75 -12.99
CA LEU A 34 6.31 -1.85 -12.50
C LEU A 34 4.94 -2.42 -12.87
N ILE A 35 4.12 -2.67 -11.86
CA ILE A 35 2.69 -2.99 -12.06
C ILE A 35 1.96 -1.67 -12.29
N GLY A 36 1.65 -1.37 -13.55
CA GLY A 36 1.08 -0.08 -13.96
C GLY A 36 -0.32 0.22 -13.40
N GLU A 37 -1.08 -0.81 -13.02
CA GLU A 37 -2.40 -0.63 -12.43
C GLU A 37 -2.71 -1.76 -11.45
N THR A 38 -3.23 -1.40 -10.27
CA THR A 38 -3.72 -2.35 -9.28
C THR A 38 -4.70 -1.69 -8.34
N GLY A 39 -5.61 -2.45 -7.74
CA GLY A 39 -6.65 -1.90 -6.89
C GLY A 39 -7.71 -2.93 -6.55
N ILE A 40 -8.87 -2.44 -6.14
CA ILE A 40 -10.07 -3.24 -5.85
C ILE A 40 -11.33 -2.50 -6.31
N PRO A 41 -12.42 -3.23 -6.62
CA PRO A 41 -13.73 -2.61 -6.75
C PRO A 41 -14.31 -2.25 -5.38
N PHE A 42 -14.50 -0.96 -5.11
CA PHE A 42 -15.14 -0.49 -3.88
C PHE A 42 -16.63 -0.82 -3.82
N ASN A 43 -17.29 -0.98 -4.98
CA ASN A 43 -18.68 -1.45 -5.10
C ASN A 43 -18.83 -2.97 -4.93
N MET A 44 -17.77 -3.69 -4.52
CA MET A 44 -17.85 -5.11 -4.16
C MET A 44 -18.98 -5.39 -3.15
N HIS A 45 -19.52 -6.61 -3.20
CA HIS A 45 -20.71 -7.00 -2.42
C HIS A 45 -21.93 -6.10 -2.68
N GLY A 46 -22.11 -5.63 -3.92
CA GLY A 46 -23.25 -4.79 -4.32
C GLY A 46 -23.30 -3.44 -3.61
N GLY A 47 -22.14 -2.86 -3.33
CA GLY A 47 -22.01 -1.55 -2.67
C GLY A 47 -22.57 -1.52 -1.25
N LYS A 48 -22.64 -2.67 -0.55
CA LYS A 48 -23.19 -2.74 0.83
C LYS A 48 -22.54 -1.70 1.76
N ALA A 49 -21.22 -1.53 1.65
CA ALA A 49 -20.43 -0.58 2.42
C ALA A 49 -20.91 0.87 2.28
N PHE A 50 -21.49 1.25 1.14
CA PHE A 50 -21.97 2.61 0.88
C PHE A 50 -23.19 2.97 1.74
N ARG A 51 -23.95 1.96 2.16
CA ARG A 51 -25.12 2.12 3.03
C ARG A 51 -24.78 1.86 4.50
N SER A 52 -23.93 0.87 4.77
CA SER A 52 -23.59 0.50 6.15
C SER A 52 -22.47 1.33 6.77
N GLY A 53 -21.63 1.99 5.95
CA GLY A 53 -20.37 2.60 6.42
C GLY A 53 -19.26 1.60 6.75
N ASP A 54 -19.54 0.31 6.66
CA ASP A 54 -18.58 -0.75 6.95
C ASP A 54 -17.78 -1.11 5.70
N PHE A 55 -16.58 -0.52 5.60
CA PHE A 55 -15.60 -0.78 4.54
C PHE A 55 -14.58 -1.87 4.91
N SER A 56 -14.82 -2.68 5.94
CA SER A 56 -13.87 -3.71 6.39
C SER A 56 -13.46 -4.69 5.27
N ALA A 57 -14.40 -5.06 4.39
CA ALA A 57 -14.11 -5.91 3.23
C ALA A 57 -13.18 -5.23 2.22
N GLN A 58 -13.41 -3.95 1.92
CA GLN A 58 -12.59 -3.14 1.01
C GLN A 58 -11.19 -2.90 1.60
N VAL A 59 -11.12 -2.59 2.91
CA VAL A 59 -9.85 -2.48 3.64
C VAL A 59 -9.07 -3.79 3.54
N GLY A 60 -9.69 -4.94 3.84
CA GLY A 60 -9.03 -6.24 3.79
C GLY A 60 -8.61 -6.67 2.39
N ALA A 61 -9.42 -6.37 1.36
CA ALA A 61 -9.09 -6.68 -0.02
C ALA A 61 -7.92 -5.83 -0.54
N LEU A 62 -7.96 -4.50 -0.31
CA LEU A 62 -6.87 -3.60 -0.69
C LEU A 62 -5.59 -3.90 0.10
N ASP A 63 -5.72 -4.23 1.38
CA ASP A 63 -4.59 -4.64 2.23
C ASP A 63 -3.90 -5.89 1.70
N ASN A 64 -4.69 -6.92 1.37
CA ASN A 64 -4.16 -8.13 0.75
C ASN A 64 -3.42 -7.82 -0.56
N THR A 65 -3.98 -6.96 -1.41
CA THR A 65 -3.35 -6.56 -2.68
C THR A 65 -2.00 -5.87 -2.44
N ILE A 66 -1.98 -4.81 -1.64
CA ILE A 66 -0.77 -4.02 -1.39
C ILE A 66 0.28 -4.86 -0.68
N SER A 67 -0.09 -5.65 0.33
CA SER A 67 0.87 -6.51 1.01
C SER A 67 1.47 -7.60 0.11
N CYS A 68 0.72 -8.12 -0.87
CA CYS A 68 1.28 -9.08 -1.82
C CYS A 68 2.26 -8.42 -2.80
N LEU A 69 2.01 -7.16 -3.19
CA LEU A 69 2.93 -6.35 -4.01
C LEU A 69 4.22 -6.03 -3.24
N GLU A 70 4.09 -5.57 -2.00
CA GLU A 70 5.21 -5.32 -1.07
C GLU A 70 6.07 -6.58 -0.90
N ALA A 71 5.45 -7.72 -0.58
CA ALA A 71 6.15 -8.99 -0.38
C ALA A 71 6.83 -9.50 -1.66
N SER A 72 6.32 -9.12 -2.84
CA SER A 72 6.92 -9.47 -4.13
C SER A 72 8.06 -8.53 -4.54
N LEU A 73 8.28 -7.43 -3.79
CA LEU A 73 9.25 -6.40 -4.10
C LEU A 73 9.12 -5.90 -5.54
N VAL A 74 7.89 -5.54 -5.92
CA VAL A 74 7.57 -4.90 -7.21
C VAL A 74 7.05 -3.49 -6.97
N SER A 75 7.43 -2.56 -7.85
CA SER A 75 6.82 -1.23 -7.85
C SER A 75 5.40 -1.32 -8.40
N PHE A 76 4.51 -0.44 -7.96
CA PHE A 76 3.13 -0.42 -8.43
C PHE A 76 2.52 0.98 -8.38
N THR A 77 1.46 1.16 -9.13
CA THR A 77 0.60 2.35 -9.12
C THR A 77 -0.84 1.94 -8.82
N LEU A 78 -1.41 2.53 -7.76
CA LEU A 78 -2.80 2.27 -7.38
C LEU A 78 -3.74 2.98 -8.35
N TRP A 79 -4.65 2.20 -8.94
CA TRP A 79 -5.78 2.68 -9.70
C TRP A 79 -6.99 2.83 -8.77
N CYS A 80 -7.61 3.99 -8.62
CA CYS A 80 -7.27 5.29 -9.19
C CYS A 80 -7.58 6.42 -8.21
N TYR A 81 -7.28 7.65 -8.62
CA TYR A 81 -7.79 8.85 -7.97
C TYR A 81 -8.73 9.57 -8.96
N THR A 82 -10.02 9.48 -8.71
CA THR A 82 -11.06 10.13 -9.52
C THR A 82 -11.86 11.07 -8.62
N SER A 83 -11.66 12.38 -8.80
CA SER A 83 -12.18 13.43 -7.91
C SER A 83 -13.70 13.56 -7.91
N ASP A 84 -14.35 13.20 -9.01
CA ASP A 84 -15.80 13.22 -9.22
C ASP A 84 -16.44 11.85 -9.01
N ASN A 85 -15.69 10.86 -8.50
CA ASN A 85 -16.23 9.55 -8.18
C ASN A 85 -17.40 9.65 -7.19
N CYS A 86 -18.47 8.87 -7.44
CA CYS A 86 -19.63 8.82 -6.56
C CYS A 86 -20.16 7.39 -6.41
N ASN A 87 -20.69 7.05 -5.22
CA ASN A 87 -21.24 5.70 -4.95
C ASN A 87 -22.33 5.20 -5.94
N GLY A 88 -22.94 6.08 -6.74
CA GLY A 88 -23.98 5.72 -7.70
C GLY A 88 -23.46 5.27 -9.07
N TYR A 89 -22.44 5.95 -9.58
CA TYR A 89 -21.87 5.72 -10.92
C TYR A 89 -20.40 5.32 -10.91
N GLY A 90 -19.81 5.24 -9.71
CA GLY A 90 -18.40 4.97 -9.50
C GLY A 90 -17.51 6.05 -10.08
N ASP A 91 -16.44 5.65 -10.77
CA ASP A 91 -15.40 6.53 -11.31
C ASP A 91 -15.77 7.13 -12.68
N GLN A 92 -17.07 7.14 -12.99
CA GLN A 92 -17.66 7.67 -14.23
C GLN A 92 -17.27 6.87 -15.49
N TRP A 93 -16.68 5.69 -15.32
CA TRP A 93 -16.34 4.78 -16.39
C TRP A 93 -17.00 3.41 -16.20
N ASN A 94 -17.90 3.03 -17.11
CA ASN A 94 -18.55 1.70 -17.12
C ASN A 94 -19.19 1.24 -15.79
N LEU A 95 -19.57 2.18 -14.90
CA LEU A 95 -20.07 1.90 -13.54
C LEU A 95 -19.06 1.16 -12.65
N GLU A 96 -17.79 1.16 -13.02
CA GLU A 96 -16.69 0.69 -12.19
C GLU A 96 -16.48 1.67 -11.05
N ASP A 97 -16.09 1.17 -9.88
CA ASP A 97 -15.81 2.00 -8.72
C ASP A 97 -14.45 1.62 -8.14
N LEU A 98 -13.39 2.09 -8.78
CA LEU A 98 -11.99 1.77 -8.42
C LEU A 98 -11.28 2.91 -7.66
N SER A 99 -11.90 4.09 -7.56
CA SER A 99 -11.25 5.27 -6.99
C SER A 99 -10.90 5.11 -5.50
N LEU A 100 -9.82 5.69 -5.02
CA LEU A 100 -9.53 5.73 -3.58
C LEU A 100 -10.43 6.73 -2.84
N ILE A 101 -11.13 7.60 -3.55
CA ILE A 101 -11.96 8.65 -2.98
C ILE A 101 -13.40 8.62 -3.50
N SER A 102 -14.33 9.24 -2.77
CA SER A 102 -15.67 9.52 -3.27
C SER A 102 -16.18 10.85 -2.75
N MET A 103 -16.97 11.55 -3.57
CA MET A 103 -17.74 12.75 -3.16
C MET A 103 -18.73 12.41 -2.04
N HIS A 104 -19.20 11.16 -2.00
CA HIS A 104 -19.99 10.64 -0.89
C HIS A 104 -19.06 10.15 0.21
N LYS A 105 -18.77 11.02 1.17
CA LYS A 105 -17.92 10.70 2.33
C LYS A 105 -18.34 9.38 2.96
N PRO A 106 -17.40 8.45 3.21
CA PRO A 106 -17.70 7.23 3.94
C PRO A 106 -18.38 7.55 5.28
N ILE A 107 -19.47 6.85 5.57
CA ILE A 107 -20.10 6.91 6.89
C ILE A 107 -19.15 6.23 7.87
N ARG A 108 -18.46 7.03 8.69
CA ARG A 108 -17.53 6.52 9.70
C ARG A 108 -18.28 6.38 11.01
N SER A 109 -18.50 5.14 11.46
CA SER A 109 -19.09 4.85 12.78
C SER A 109 -18.09 4.10 13.65
N GLY A 110 -17.97 4.51 14.92
CA GLY A 110 -17.08 3.87 15.91
C GLY A 110 -15.62 4.36 15.90
N ALA A 111 -14.73 3.54 16.48
CA ALA A 111 -13.31 3.85 16.75
C ALA A 111 -12.39 3.81 15.51
N GLN A 112 -12.93 4.09 14.32
CA GLN A 112 -12.11 4.26 13.13
C GLN A 112 -11.18 5.48 13.33
N LEU A 113 -9.93 5.34 12.90
CA LEU A 113 -8.91 6.41 12.93
C LEU A 113 -9.54 7.77 12.63
N SER A 114 -9.31 8.75 13.52
CA SER A 114 -9.69 10.13 13.27
C SER A 114 -8.91 10.63 12.06
N VAL A 115 -9.55 10.61 10.91
CA VAL A 115 -8.95 11.09 9.67
C VAL A 115 -9.23 12.58 9.56
N PRO A 116 -8.22 13.42 9.28
CA PRO A 116 -8.40 14.83 9.07
C PRO A 116 -9.47 15.11 8.01
N GLU A 117 -10.14 16.26 8.12
CA GLU A 117 -11.21 16.64 7.18
C GLU A 117 -10.76 16.62 5.71
N ARG A 118 -9.48 16.97 5.46
CA ARG A 118 -8.83 16.88 4.14
C ARG A 118 -8.93 15.49 3.52
N ASP A 119 -8.86 14.45 4.34
CA ASP A 119 -8.82 13.05 3.92
C ASP A 119 -10.18 12.36 4.17
N SER A 120 -11.24 13.14 4.48
CA SER A 120 -12.57 12.63 4.82
C SER A 120 -13.22 11.84 3.68
N CYS A 121 -12.95 12.21 2.43
CA CYS A 121 -13.43 11.54 1.22
C CYS A 121 -12.67 10.24 0.87
N ALA A 122 -11.52 9.99 1.50
CA ALA A 122 -10.72 8.81 1.22
C ALA A 122 -11.34 7.54 1.83
N ARG A 123 -11.27 6.46 1.06
CA ARG A 123 -11.83 5.14 1.36
C ARG A 123 -10.68 4.18 1.64
N ALA A 124 -10.85 3.31 2.64
CA ALA A 124 -9.83 2.32 3.01
C ALA A 124 -8.41 2.89 3.25
N VAL A 125 -8.30 4.10 3.82
CA VAL A 125 -7.01 4.78 4.11
C VAL A 125 -6.03 3.86 4.84
N GLN A 126 -6.52 3.09 5.82
CA GLN A 126 -5.72 2.12 6.59
C GLN A 126 -5.01 1.07 5.72
N ALA A 127 -5.57 0.78 4.54
CA ALA A 127 -5.01 -0.21 3.64
C ALA A 127 -3.94 0.35 2.72
N PHE A 128 -3.92 1.64 2.35
CA PHE A 128 -2.90 2.16 1.42
C PHE A 128 -1.96 3.20 2.03
N ALA A 129 -2.36 3.86 3.12
CA ALA A 129 -1.54 4.83 3.83
C ALA A 129 -0.59 4.09 4.79
N ARG A 130 0.53 3.58 4.26
CA ARG A 130 1.53 2.77 4.97
C ARG A 130 2.92 3.39 4.93
N PRO A 131 3.79 3.12 5.92
CA PRO A 131 5.21 3.41 5.79
C PRO A 131 5.84 2.53 4.72
N TYR A 132 6.79 3.07 3.98
CA TYR A 132 7.55 2.32 2.99
C TYR A 132 8.97 2.87 2.83
N ALA A 133 9.90 2.02 2.42
CA ALA A 133 11.26 2.44 2.09
C ALA A 133 11.25 3.13 0.72
N ALA A 134 11.33 4.47 0.72
CA ALA A 134 11.36 5.28 -0.50
C ALA A 134 12.72 5.17 -1.21
N ARG A 135 13.80 5.01 -0.42
CA ARG A 135 15.15 4.78 -0.92
C ARG A 135 15.83 3.72 -0.08
N ILE A 136 16.51 2.78 -0.72
CA ILE A 136 17.12 1.63 -0.05
C ILE A 136 18.61 1.61 -0.38
N ALA A 137 19.44 1.52 0.66
CA ALA A 137 20.85 1.23 0.50
C ALA A 137 21.03 -0.28 0.31
N GLY A 138 21.57 -0.68 -0.85
CA GLY A 138 21.75 -2.08 -1.22
C GLY A 138 20.54 -2.71 -1.91
N THR A 139 20.52 -4.04 -1.95
CA THR A 139 19.44 -4.80 -2.63
C THR A 139 18.33 -5.16 -1.64
N PRO A 140 17.05 -4.80 -1.89
CA PRO A 140 15.93 -5.23 -1.04
C PRO A 140 15.76 -6.75 -1.07
N LEU A 141 15.60 -7.34 0.12
CA LEU A 141 15.34 -8.78 0.31
C LEU A 141 13.94 -9.05 0.85
N LYS A 142 13.38 -8.13 1.65
CA LYS A 142 12.04 -8.26 2.23
C LYS A 142 11.42 -6.89 2.44
N SER A 143 10.12 -6.78 2.15
CA SER A 143 9.27 -5.66 2.55
C SER A 143 7.94 -6.25 3.04
N GLU A 144 7.58 -5.96 4.29
CA GLU A 144 6.35 -6.46 4.90
C GLU A 144 5.75 -5.37 5.78
N PHE A 145 4.49 -5.04 5.49
CA PHE A 145 3.65 -4.23 6.36
C PHE A 145 2.52 -5.09 6.94
N ILE A 146 2.40 -5.02 8.26
CA ILE A 146 1.26 -5.46 9.07
C ILE A 146 0.85 -4.21 9.85
N LEU A 147 -0.45 -3.99 10.09
CA LEU A 147 -0.98 -2.71 10.63
C LEU A 147 -0.24 -2.13 11.85
N ASP A 148 0.43 -2.98 12.64
CA ASP A 148 1.21 -2.64 13.84
C ASP A 148 2.73 -2.89 13.71
N ARG A 149 3.20 -3.40 12.57
CA ARG A 149 4.59 -3.81 12.34
C ARG A 149 5.00 -3.57 10.89
N VAL A 150 6.10 -2.84 10.73
CA VAL A 150 6.81 -2.72 9.45
C VAL A 150 8.13 -3.47 9.56
N GLU A 151 8.42 -4.33 8.59
CA GLU A 151 9.69 -5.01 8.47
C GLU A 151 10.26 -4.82 7.06
N PHE A 152 11.48 -4.31 7.01
CA PHE A 152 12.22 -4.13 5.78
C PHE A 152 13.63 -4.70 5.96
N VAL A 153 14.10 -5.48 4.98
CA VAL A 153 15.42 -6.11 4.99
C VAL A 153 16.11 -5.85 3.66
N SER A 154 17.35 -5.37 3.70
CA SER A 154 18.21 -5.23 2.52
C SER A 154 19.59 -5.83 2.73
N ASP A 155 20.24 -6.19 1.62
CA ASP A 155 21.64 -6.60 1.57
C ASP A 155 22.52 -5.42 1.11
N PRO A 156 23.26 -4.77 2.02
CA PRO A 156 24.11 -3.64 1.69
C PRO A 156 25.36 -4.03 0.90
N THR A 157 25.72 -5.32 0.85
CA THR A 157 26.92 -5.78 0.12
C THR A 157 26.69 -5.87 -1.39
N LYS A 158 25.43 -5.81 -1.81
CA LYS A 158 25.00 -5.87 -3.21
C LYS A 158 24.53 -4.51 -3.71
N SER A 159 25.33 -3.46 -3.52
CA SER A 159 25.10 -2.17 -4.17
C SER A 159 26.04 -2.03 -5.37
N ASN A 160 25.47 -1.70 -6.54
CA ASN A 160 26.25 -1.22 -7.69
C ASN A 160 26.59 0.28 -7.57
N GLU A 161 26.24 0.90 -6.44
CA GLU A 161 26.51 2.32 -6.18
C GLU A 161 27.91 2.52 -5.61
N ALA A 162 28.64 3.53 -6.12
CA ALA A 162 29.98 3.89 -5.66
C ALA A 162 29.99 4.50 -4.24
N ALA A 163 28.86 5.02 -3.77
CA ALA A 163 28.65 5.51 -2.42
C ALA A 163 27.25 5.13 -1.95
N MET A 164 27.12 4.48 -0.79
CA MET A 164 25.80 4.15 -0.25
C MET A 164 25.16 5.39 0.36
N HIS A 165 24.02 5.78 -0.19
CA HIS A 165 23.10 6.72 0.46
C HIS A 165 22.40 6.06 1.67
N PRO A 166 21.92 6.83 2.65
CA PRO A 166 21.11 6.25 3.71
C PRO A 166 19.83 5.64 3.13
N THR A 167 19.32 4.59 3.80
CA THR A 167 17.95 4.14 3.55
C THR A 167 16.99 5.21 4.07
N GLU A 168 16.09 5.66 3.21
CA GLU A 168 15.07 6.66 3.50
C GLU A 168 13.71 5.96 3.57
N VAL A 169 13.05 6.11 4.71
CA VAL A 169 11.72 5.53 4.95
C VAL A 169 10.72 6.66 5.07
N PHE A 170 9.66 6.58 4.28
CA PHE A 170 8.52 7.47 4.41
C PHE A 170 7.59 6.94 5.50
N VAL A 171 7.20 7.80 6.44
CA VAL A 171 6.27 7.46 7.53
C VAL A 171 5.12 8.47 7.56
N LEU A 172 3.89 7.98 7.52
CA LEU A 172 2.70 8.81 7.54
C LEU A 172 2.33 9.24 8.96
N GLN A 173 2.05 10.54 9.13
CA GLN A 173 1.54 11.10 10.39
C GLN A 173 0.17 10.55 10.81
N LEU A 174 -0.59 9.97 9.88
CA LEU A 174 -1.90 9.35 10.14
C LEU A 174 -1.81 8.03 10.93
N LEU A 175 -0.60 7.48 11.09
CA LEU A 175 -0.40 6.26 11.85
C LEU A 175 -0.32 6.56 13.35
N PRO A 176 -0.81 5.65 14.22
CA PRO A 176 -0.70 5.83 15.67
C PRO A 176 0.75 6.13 16.07
N GLN A 177 0.96 7.12 16.95
CA GLN A 177 2.29 7.51 17.45
C GLN A 177 3.10 6.33 18.03
N ARG A 178 2.46 5.20 18.37
CA ARG A 178 3.14 3.96 18.78
C ARG A 178 4.02 3.33 17.70
N LEU A 179 3.73 3.54 16.41
CA LEU A 179 4.63 3.13 15.31
C LEU A 179 5.87 4.06 15.21
N LEU A 180 5.79 5.27 15.78
CA LEU A 180 6.89 6.22 15.88
C LEU A 180 7.73 6.01 17.16
N SER A 181 7.21 5.27 18.16
CA SER A 181 7.92 4.99 19.40
C SER A 181 8.78 3.74 19.28
N ARG A 182 10.07 3.91 18.93
CA ARG A 182 11.27 3.10 19.26
C ARG A 182 11.28 1.55 19.18
N ASP A 183 10.16 0.86 18.98
CA ASP A 183 10.01 -0.60 19.02
C ASP A 183 9.59 -1.21 17.67
N VAL A 184 9.66 -0.45 16.57
CA VAL A 184 9.77 -1.10 15.26
C VAL A 184 11.15 -1.75 15.23
N ARG A 185 11.19 -3.09 15.26
CA ARG A 185 12.42 -3.85 15.01
C ARG A 185 12.83 -3.64 13.55
N TRP A 186 13.54 -2.54 13.32
CA TRP A 186 14.34 -2.33 12.14
C TRP A 186 15.54 -3.27 12.25
N THR A 187 15.47 -4.47 11.67
CA THR A 187 16.68 -5.27 11.45
C THR A 187 17.46 -4.63 10.31
N ILE A 188 18.04 -3.48 10.60
CA ILE A 188 18.89 -2.74 9.68
C ILE A 188 20.27 -2.75 10.32
N LEU A 189 21.23 -3.33 9.62
CA LEU A 189 22.56 -3.58 10.17
C LEU A 189 23.36 -2.30 10.47
N ARG A 190 22.91 -1.09 10.06
CA ARG A 190 23.59 0.23 10.19
C ARG A 190 22.59 1.42 10.07
N PRO A 191 22.96 2.71 10.31
CA PRO A 191 22.01 3.75 10.72
C PRO A 191 21.00 4.16 9.63
N VAL A 192 19.79 4.50 10.08
CA VAL A 192 18.63 4.93 9.27
C VAL A 192 18.45 6.44 9.43
N ALA A 193 18.24 7.15 8.32
CA ALA A 193 17.71 8.51 8.36
C ALA A 193 16.17 8.41 8.36
N LEU A 194 15.54 8.71 9.50
CA LEU A 194 14.09 8.76 9.59
C LEU A 194 13.62 10.13 9.05
N TRP A 195 12.90 10.14 7.94
CA TRP A 195 12.32 11.37 7.40
C TRP A 195 10.85 11.44 7.81
N LEU A 196 10.57 12.25 8.84
CA LEU A 196 9.21 12.65 9.18
C LEU A 196 8.81 13.73 8.18
N GLY A 197 7.87 13.42 7.28
CA GLY A 197 7.40 14.40 6.32
C GLY A 197 6.78 15.61 7.03
N HIS A 198 7.51 16.71 7.11
CA HIS A 198 6.96 18.02 7.41
C HIS A 198 6.36 18.57 6.11
N SER A 199 5.03 18.66 6.03
CA SER A 199 4.38 19.50 5.04
C SER A 199 4.53 20.96 5.46
N GLU A 200 5.71 21.55 5.23
CA GLU A 200 5.80 23.00 5.11
C GLU A 200 5.38 23.36 3.68
N LEU A 201 4.07 23.53 3.48
CA LEU A 201 3.59 24.40 2.41
C LEU A 201 3.69 25.82 2.98
N SER A 202 4.78 26.52 2.64
CA SER A 202 4.84 27.97 2.81
C SER A 202 3.74 28.59 1.96
N ALA A 203 2.84 29.33 2.62
CA ALA A 203 2.02 30.34 1.97
C ALA A 203 2.90 31.53 1.52
#